data_AF-A0A969Y154-F1
#
_entry.id   AF-A0A969Y154-F1
#
_cell.length_a   1.000
_cell.length_b   1.000
_cell.length_c   1.000
_cell.angle_alpha   90.00
_cell.angle_beta   90.00
_cell.angle_gamma   90.00
#
_symmetry.space_group_name_H-M   'P 1'
#
loop_
_entity.id
_entity.type
_entity.pdbx_description
1 polymer ?
#
loop_
_entity_poly.entity_id
_entity_poly.type
_entity_poly.pdbx_seq_one_letter_code
_entity_poly.pdbx_strand_id
1 'polypeptide(L)'
;MPKSSSKRPSKQTSQRPSKQPSQQPTLRFSYIFFFIISLAILALALTYKHITRQTPINGILLLIETTGDITGYYKWEETLDAKNYRAIVQPDRAVLEAYPDYFRSLAAKGYEVATVYAEAPFWHMPYAEQYAIMKEYKETAEAILQQPIKIFASKYFAYDENTLKAADALGIPYVLGRGSGIEALIYTPQEYQARILSVSNLVFGEMGSGSLCDVSLYQRGSLTEDFAQLLQESCDQRPQDMVLVSHVYIGGTRLDWWNVYEQALNSRQVDWQSFDQWASTAQTISLPYAEIPFNDEVKYVDPKPAMPLEEMELLPELKKN
;
A
#
# COMPACT_ATOMS: atom_id res chain seq x y z
N MET A 1 -3.85 80.77 -100.02
CA MET A 1 -2.40 81.10 -100.11
C MET A 1 -1.60 80.09 -99.29
N PRO A 2 -0.36 79.75 -99.69
CA PRO A 2 0.05 78.36 -99.89
C PRO A 2 1.22 77.88 -99.00
N LYS A 3 1.60 76.61 -99.25
CA LYS A 3 2.88 75.89 -99.00
C LYS A 3 2.87 74.97 -97.77
N SER A 4 2.98 73.64 -97.91
CA SER A 4 3.96 72.78 -98.60
C SER A 4 5.15 72.39 -97.71
N SER A 5 5.50 71.10 -97.78
CA SER A 5 6.74 70.44 -97.36
C SER A 5 6.85 70.03 -95.88
N SER A 6 7.53 68.96 -95.47
CA SER A 6 8.07 67.74 -96.09
C SER A 6 8.95 67.06 -95.01
N LYS A 7 8.79 65.73 -94.85
CA LYS A 7 9.80 64.71 -94.51
C LYS A 7 10.44 64.59 -93.09
N ARG A 8 10.10 63.44 -92.46
CA ARG A 8 10.96 62.29 -92.03
C ARG A 8 11.82 62.39 -90.73
N PRO A 9 12.30 61.25 -90.15
CA PRO A 9 11.80 60.71 -88.87
C PRO A 9 12.88 60.45 -87.79
N SER A 10 12.49 60.12 -86.54
CA SER A 10 13.38 59.37 -85.62
C SER A 10 12.66 58.65 -84.46
N LYS A 11 12.91 57.33 -84.43
CA LYS A 11 13.04 56.35 -83.33
C LYS A 11 12.65 56.69 -81.88
N GLN A 12 12.04 55.66 -81.26
CA GLN A 12 12.17 55.14 -79.87
C GLN A 12 11.78 56.12 -78.74
N THR A 13 11.06 55.73 -77.68
CA THR A 13 11.38 54.62 -76.77
C THR A 13 10.14 54.19 -75.98
N SER A 14 10.08 52.90 -75.71
CA SER A 14 9.10 52.18 -74.87
C SER A 14 9.08 52.68 -73.42
N GLN A 15 7.89 53.03 -72.91
CA GLN A 15 7.62 53.16 -71.48
C GLN A 15 6.96 51.87 -70.97
N ARG A 16 7.65 51.19 -70.05
CA ARG A 16 7.16 50.03 -69.29
C ARG A 16 6.09 50.45 -68.27
N PRO A 17 5.07 49.62 -68.03
CA PRO A 17 4.13 49.83 -66.93
C PRO A 17 4.78 49.50 -65.57
N SER A 18 4.56 50.37 -64.59
CA SER A 18 4.96 50.20 -63.20
C SER A 18 4.21 49.03 -62.56
N LYS A 19 4.91 47.94 -62.27
CA LYS A 19 4.41 46.84 -61.43
C LYS A 19 4.41 47.27 -59.96
N GLN A 20 3.23 47.24 -59.33
CA GLN A 20 3.09 47.31 -57.88
C GLN A 20 3.84 46.14 -57.21
N PRO A 21 4.53 46.36 -56.08
CA PRO A 21 5.13 45.29 -55.30
C PRO A 21 4.04 44.49 -54.58
N SER A 22 3.91 43.22 -54.92
CA SER A 22 3.10 42.26 -54.17
C SER A 22 3.75 42.03 -52.80
N GLN A 23 3.24 42.68 -51.76
CA GLN A 23 3.55 42.32 -50.39
C GLN A 23 2.98 40.92 -50.15
N GLN A 24 3.83 39.89 -50.12
CA GLN A 24 3.49 38.58 -49.57
C GLN A 24 3.56 38.70 -48.04
N PRO A 25 2.43 38.64 -47.31
CA PRO A 25 2.47 38.72 -45.87
C PRO A 25 2.78 37.34 -45.28
N THR A 26 3.72 37.33 -44.33
CA THR A 26 3.55 36.73 -43.00
C THR A 26 3.33 35.21 -42.84
N LEU A 27 3.59 34.37 -43.84
CA LEU A 27 3.51 32.91 -43.63
C LEU A 27 4.49 32.40 -42.55
N ARG A 28 5.70 32.96 -42.44
CA ARG A 28 6.68 32.58 -41.39
C ARG A 28 6.29 33.03 -39.97
N PHE A 29 5.56 34.14 -39.83
CA PHE A 29 5.08 34.61 -38.53
C PHE A 29 3.96 33.73 -37.97
N SER A 30 3.13 33.18 -38.87
CA SER A 30 2.03 32.27 -38.50
C SER A 30 2.55 30.98 -37.86
N TYR A 31 3.58 30.34 -38.44
CA TYR A 31 4.13 29.10 -37.89
C TYR A 31 4.81 29.27 -36.53
N ILE A 32 5.50 30.40 -36.30
CA ILE A 32 6.13 30.69 -35.01
C ILE A 32 5.06 30.90 -33.94
N PHE A 33 3.98 31.61 -34.27
CA PHE A 33 2.87 31.85 -33.35
C PHE A 33 2.15 30.54 -32.97
N PHE A 34 1.84 29.66 -33.95
CA PHE A 34 1.25 28.35 -33.68
C PHE A 34 2.19 27.43 -32.88
N PHE A 35 3.50 27.50 -33.12
CA PHE A 35 4.50 26.72 -32.37
C PHE A 35 4.63 27.18 -30.91
N ILE A 36 4.57 28.49 -30.65
CA ILE A 36 4.57 29.03 -29.28
C ILE A 36 3.28 28.64 -28.55
N ILE A 37 2.13 28.70 -29.21
CA ILE A 37 0.85 28.27 -28.63
C ILE A 37 0.86 26.78 -28.32
N SER A 38 1.37 25.93 -29.21
CA SER A 38 1.42 24.48 -28.95
C SER A 38 2.39 24.13 -27.82
N LEU A 39 3.52 24.82 -27.70
CA LEU A 39 4.41 24.70 -26.53
C LEU A 39 3.74 25.16 -25.24
N ALA A 40 2.99 26.26 -25.26
CA ALA A 40 2.26 26.75 -24.09
C ALA A 40 1.15 25.79 -23.65
N ILE A 41 0.40 25.21 -24.60
CA ILE A 41 -0.62 24.20 -24.32
C ILE A 41 0.02 22.92 -23.76
N LEU A 42 1.14 22.47 -24.34
CA LEU A 42 1.87 21.30 -23.85
C LEU A 42 2.41 21.53 -22.43
N ALA A 43 3.01 22.69 -22.18
CA ALA A 43 3.47 23.07 -20.85
C ALA A 43 2.29 23.10 -19.86
N LEU A 44 1.17 23.74 -20.22
CA LEU A 44 -0.03 23.79 -19.38
C LEU A 44 -0.59 22.39 -19.10
N ALA A 45 -0.63 21.49 -20.10
CA ALA A 45 -1.08 20.12 -19.94
C ALA A 45 -0.14 19.29 -19.05
N LEU A 46 1.18 19.48 -19.17
CA LEU A 46 2.17 18.84 -18.30
C LEU A 46 2.08 19.37 -16.86
N THR A 47 1.90 20.68 -16.70
CA THR A 47 1.73 21.30 -15.38
C THR A 47 0.43 20.85 -14.74
N TYR A 48 -0.68 20.84 -15.49
CA TYR A 48 -1.96 20.33 -15.04
C TYR A 48 -1.86 18.85 -14.64
N LYS A 49 -1.25 18.00 -15.47
CA LYS A 49 -1.02 16.58 -15.15
C LYS A 49 -0.15 16.38 -13.92
N HIS A 50 0.80 17.28 -13.66
CA HIS A 50 1.65 17.25 -12.47
C HIS A 50 0.91 17.73 -11.22
N ILE A 51 0.12 18.80 -11.34
CA ILE A 51 -0.72 19.36 -10.27
C ILE A 51 -1.85 18.39 -9.89
N THR A 52 -2.40 17.65 -10.86
CA THR A 52 -3.44 16.64 -10.64
C THR A 52 -2.88 15.25 -10.36
N ARG A 53 -1.55 15.10 -10.23
CA ARG A 53 -0.96 13.79 -9.93
C ARG A 53 -1.23 13.48 -8.47
N GLN A 54 -2.24 12.66 -8.24
CA GLN A 54 -2.61 12.15 -6.94
C GLN A 54 -1.41 11.39 -6.34
N THR A 55 -1.00 11.77 -5.12
CA THR A 55 -0.03 11.01 -4.34
C THR A 55 -0.62 9.62 -4.08
N PRO A 56 0.13 8.54 -4.33
CA PRO A 56 -0.31 7.20 -3.95
C PRO A 56 -0.37 7.08 -2.43
N ILE A 57 -1.22 6.17 -1.96
CA ILE A 57 -1.33 5.76 -0.55
C ILE A 57 -0.01 5.10 -0.14
N ASN A 58 0.55 5.45 1.02
CA ASN A 58 1.72 4.76 1.58
C ASN A 58 1.29 3.42 2.17
N GLY A 59 1.52 2.33 1.45
CA GLY A 59 0.99 1.01 1.77
C GLY A 59 2.04 0.06 2.32
N ILE A 60 1.62 -0.81 3.24
CA ILE A 60 2.39 -1.99 3.63
C ILE A 60 1.48 -3.21 3.74
N LEU A 61 2.05 -4.38 3.45
CA LEU A 61 1.39 -5.67 3.63
C LEU A 61 1.76 -6.27 4.98
N LEU A 62 0.76 -6.85 5.66
CA LEU A 62 0.95 -7.70 6.83
C LEU A 62 0.47 -9.12 6.49
N LEU A 63 1.41 -10.05 6.40
CA LEU A 63 1.16 -11.43 6.01
C LEU A 63 1.17 -12.33 7.26
N ILE A 64 0.06 -13.01 7.54
CA ILE A 64 -0.15 -13.78 8.77
C ILE A 64 -0.26 -15.26 8.44
N GLU A 65 0.36 -16.12 9.24
CA GLU A 65 0.22 -17.57 9.12
C GLU A 65 0.02 -18.24 10.48
N THR A 66 -1.09 -18.97 10.64
CA THR A 66 -1.51 -19.56 11.92
C THR A 66 -1.97 -21.01 11.80
N THR A 67 -1.79 -21.64 10.64
CA THR A 67 -2.28 -22.99 10.31
C THR A 67 -1.19 -24.05 10.27
N GLY A 68 0.07 -23.63 10.09
CA GLY A 68 1.20 -24.56 9.90
C GLY A 68 1.67 -24.68 8.45
N ASP A 69 0.88 -24.20 7.48
CA ASP A 69 1.18 -24.28 6.06
C ASP A 69 1.79 -22.98 5.54
N ILE A 70 3.09 -23.00 5.23
CA ILE A 70 3.81 -21.84 4.67
C ILE A 70 3.67 -21.70 3.16
N THR A 71 2.88 -22.54 2.48
CA THR A 71 2.75 -22.53 1.01
C THR A 71 2.32 -21.16 0.48
N GLY A 72 1.42 -20.48 1.19
CA GLY A 72 1.00 -19.13 0.84
C GLY A 72 2.13 -18.10 0.91
N TYR A 73 3.10 -18.26 1.82
CA TYR A 73 4.25 -17.36 1.87
C TYR A 73 5.11 -17.45 0.62
N TYR A 74 5.29 -18.64 0.03
CA TYR A 74 6.07 -18.77 -1.21
C TYR A 74 5.46 -17.97 -2.35
N LYS A 75 4.12 -17.98 -2.48
CA LYS A 75 3.42 -17.19 -3.50
C LYS A 75 3.60 -15.69 -3.28
N TRP A 76 3.44 -15.25 -2.03
CA TRP A 76 3.63 -13.85 -1.66
C TRP A 76 5.07 -13.41 -1.90
N GLU A 77 6.06 -14.17 -1.43
CA GLU A 77 7.48 -13.89 -1.60
C GLU A 77 7.86 -13.78 -3.08
N GLU A 78 7.47 -14.75 -3.92
CA GLU A 78 7.74 -14.71 -5.37
C GLU A 78 7.21 -13.41 -6.00
N THR A 79 5.96 -13.07 -5.68
CA THR A 79 5.28 -11.91 -6.27
C THR A 79 5.87 -10.58 -5.80
N LEU A 80 6.17 -10.48 -4.50
CA LEU A 80 6.74 -9.27 -3.90
C LEU A 80 8.20 -9.08 -4.31
N ASP A 81 9.00 -10.14 -4.35
CA ASP A 81 10.39 -10.09 -4.82
C ASP A 81 10.45 -9.64 -6.30
N ALA A 82 9.56 -10.15 -7.16
CA ALA A 82 9.48 -9.76 -8.57
C ALA A 82 9.13 -8.26 -8.78
N LYS A 83 8.47 -7.64 -7.79
CA LYS A 83 8.09 -6.21 -7.79
C LYS A 83 9.03 -5.34 -6.95
N ASN A 84 10.03 -5.94 -6.28
CA ASN A 84 10.87 -5.28 -5.29
C ASN A 84 10.08 -4.65 -4.13
N TYR A 85 9.01 -5.31 -3.71
CA TYR A 85 8.23 -4.95 -2.52
C TYR A 85 8.62 -5.84 -1.33
N ARG A 86 8.27 -5.39 -0.12
CA ARG A 86 8.46 -6.17 1.12
C ARG A 86 7.19 -6.09 1.96
N ALA A 87 7.13 -6.92 2.98
CA ALA A 87 5.99 -7.01 3.89
C ALA A 87 6.45 -7.19 5.33
N ILE A 88 5.53 -6.96 6.27
CA ILE A 88 5.61 -7.54 7.60
C ILE A 88 5.11 -8.99 7.50
N VAL A 89 5.89 -9.92 8.02
CA VAL A 89 5.60 -11.36 8.02
C VAL A 89 5.41 -11.77 9.48
N GLN A 90 4.23 -12.30 9.82
CA GLN A 90 3.84 -12.64 11.17
C GLN A 90 3.45 -14.14 11.22
N PRO A 91 4.44 -15.04 11.28
CA PRO A 91 4.17 -16.45 11.51
C PRO A 91 3.80 -16.67 12.98
N ASP A 92 2.88 -17.58 13.24
CA ASP A 92 2.72 -18.15 14.57
C ASP A 92 4.03 -18.82 15.02
N ARG A 93 4.24 -18.91 16.33
CA ARG A 93 5.51 -19.42 16.90
C ARG A 93 5.85 -20.81 16.39
N ALA A 94 4.88 -21.72 16.35
CA ALA A 94 5.11 -23.08 15.88
C ALA A 94 5.57 -23.10 14.41
N VAL A 95 5.06 -22.18 13.58
CA VAL A 95 5.46 -22.02 12.18
C VAL A 95 6.88 -21.49 12.09
N LEU A 96 7.22 -20.46 12.89
CA LEU A 96 8.57 -19.89 12.93
C LEU A 96 9.61 -20.94 13.34
N GLU A 97 9.30 -21.77 14.34
CA GLU A 97 10.17 -22.84 14.83
C GLU A 97 10.30 -24.00 13.83
N ALA A 98 9.24 -24.31 13.07
CA ALA A 98 9.25 -25.39 12.08
C ALA A 98 10.04 -25.03 10.81
N TYR A 99 10.10 -23.75 10.44
CA TYR A 99 10.74 -23.28 9.21
C TYR A 99 11.81 -22.17 9.46
N PRO A 100 12.80 -22.41 10.33
CA PRO A 100 13.71 -21.35 10.79
C PRO A 100 14.60 -20.78 9.67
N ASP A 101 15.07 -21.63 8.75
CA ASP A 101 15.92 -21.20 7.64
C ASP A 101 15.13 -20.35 6.62
N TYR A 102 13.84 -20.64 6.46
CA TYR A 102 12.95 -19.86 5.60
C TYR A 102 12.80 -18.42 6.12
N PHE A 103 12.42 -18.26 7.39
CA PHE A 103 12.21 -16.94 7.97
C PHE A 103 13.52 -16.16 8.15
N ARG A 104 14.64 -16.84 8.42
CA ARG A 104 15.97 -16.19 8.41
C ARG A 104 16.32 -15.66 7.02
N SER A 105 16.01 -16.42 5.97
CA SER A 105 16.20 -15.99 4.58
C SER A 105 15.32 -14.78 4.23
N LEU A 106 14.03 -14.81 4.59
CA LEU A 106 13.12 -13.67 4.40
C LEU A 106 13.60 -12.41 5.12
N ALA A 107 14.00 -12.53 6.38
CA ALA A 107 14.60 -11.45 7.16
C ALA A 107 15.82 -10.85 6.43
N ALA A 108 16.74 -11.69 5.96
CA ALA A 108 17.94 -11.25 5.22
C ALA A 108 17.61 -10.54 3.89
N LYS A 109 16.45 -10.84 3.28
CA LYS A 109 15.95 -10.14 2.08
C LYS A 109 15.32 -8.78 2.38
N GLY A 110 15.12 -8.42 3.65
CA GLY A 110 14.52 -7.16 4.09
C GLY A 110 13.01 -7.23 4.36
N TYR A 111 12.44 -8.43 4.52
CA TYR A 111 11.12 -8.57 5.12
C TYR A 111 11.23 -8.36 6.63
N GLU A 112 10.24 -7.70 7.24
CA GLU A 112 10.19 -7.55 8.70
C GLU A 112 9.45 -8.76 9.27
N VAL A 113 10.13 -9.61 10.03
CA VAL A 113 9.49 -10.77 10.67
C VAL A 113 9.07 -10.38 12.09
N ALA A 114 7.77 -10.22 12.29
CA ALA A 114 7.16 -9.94 13.58
C ALA A 114 7.02 -11.22 14.41
N THR A 115 6.99 -11.08 15.75
CA THR A 115 6.61 -12.17 16.65
C THR A 115 5.18 -11.95 17.17
N VAL A 116 4.43 -13.03 17.39
CA VAL A 116 3.04 -12.96 17.83
C VAL A 116 2.73 -14.03 18.87
N TYR A 117 1.99 -13.64 19.91
CA TYR A 117 1.30 -14.59 20.79
C TYR A 117 -0.17 -14.74 20.35
N ALA A 118 -0.47 -15.79 19.57
CA ALA A 118 -1.78 -15.98 18.94
C ALA A 118 -2.83 -16.66 19.85
N GLU A 119 -2.43 -17.17 21.01
CA GLU A 119 -3.31 -18.00 21.86
C GLU A 119 -4.41 -17.18 22.54
N ALA A 120 -4.06 -16.04 23.14
CA ALA A 120 -4.99 -15.17 23.87
C ALA A 120 -4.74 -13.67 23.59
N PRO A 121 -5.79 -12.84 23.65
CA PRO A 121 -5.63 -11.39 23.58
C PRO A 121 -4.99 -10.89 24.88
N PHE A 122 -4.17 -9.83 24.78
CA PHE A 122 -3.52 -9.24 25.95
C PHE A 122 -4.40 -8.27 26.76
N TRP A 123 -5.61 -7.94 26.29
CA TRP A 123 -6.52 -7.09 27.05
C TRP A 123 -6.75 -7.64 28.46
N HIS A 124 -6.47 -6.82 29.46
CA HIS A 124 -6.64 -7.13 30.88
C HIS A 124 -5.74 -8.26 31.41
N MET A 125 -4.78 -8.74 30.61
CA MET A 125 -3.78 -9.69 31.07
C MET A 125 -2.82 -8.97 32.04
N PRO A 126 -2.52 -9.54 33.22
CA PRO A 126 -1.60 -8.92 34.16
C PRO A 126 -0.22 -8.67 33.56
N TYR A 127 0.42 -7.55 33.93
CA TYR A 127 1.76 -7.18 33.46
C TYR A 127 2.80 -8.30 33.56
N ALA A 128 2.86 -9.01 34.69
CA ALA A 128 3.86 -10.05 34.90
C ALA A 128 3.71 -11.21 33.89
N GLU A 129 2.47 -11.51 33.49
CA GLU A 129 2.16 -12.55 32.51
C GLU A 129 2.50 -12.07 31.09
N GLN A 130 2.04 -10.87 30.70
CA GLN A 130 2.40 -10.29 29.40
C GLN A 130 3.92 -10.18 29.22
N TYR A 131 4.64 -9.69 30.24
CA TYR A 131 6.10 -9.58 30.20
C TYR A 131 6.78 -10.93 30.03
N ALA A 132 6.36 -11.97 30.76
CA ALA A 132 6.94 -13.29 30.64
C ALA A 132 6.74 -13.88 29.23
N ILE A 133 5.52 -13.77 28.69
CA ILE A 133 5.19 -14.23 27.34
C ILE A 133 5.99 -13.46 26.30
N MET A 134 5.97 -12.13 26.35
CA MET A 134 6.69 -11.28 25.39
C MET A 134 8.19 -11.55 25.41
N LYS A 135 8.77 -11.74 26.59
CA LYS A 135 10.19 -12.07 26.76
C LYS A 135 10.53 -13.40 26.09
N GLU A 136 9.76 -14.44 26.38
CA GLU A 136 9.97 -15.76 25.79
C GLU A 136 9.87 -15.72 24.26
N TYR A 137 8.79 -15.13 23.73
CA TYR A 137 8.55 -15.05 22.30
C TYR A 137 9.60 -14.20 21.57
N LYS A 138 10.08 -13.12 22.19
CA LYS A 138 11.20 -12.33 21.70
C LYS A 138 12.48 -13.15 21.64
N GLU A 139 12.86 -13.79 22.74
CA GLU A 139 14.10 -14.58 22.84
C GLU A 139 14.12 -15.72 21.82
N THR A 140 13.00 -16.43 21.65
CA THR A 140 12.86 -17.48 20.64
C THR A 140 12.97 -16.93 19.22
N ALA A 141 12.23 -15.86 18.90
CA ALA A 141 12.25 -15.29 17.54
C ALA A 141 13.65 -14.76 17.16
N GLU A 142 14.31 -14.02 18.06
CA GLU A 142 15.65 -13.49 17.78
C GLU A 142 16.71 -14.59 17.66
N ALA A 143 16.57 -15.69 18.41
CA ALA A 143 17.44 -16.85 18.25
C ALA A 143 17.27 -17.53 16.88
N ILE A 144 16.07 -17.52 16.29
CA ILE A 144 15.82 -18.09 14.96
C ILE A 144 16.31 -17.14 13.86
N LEU A 145 15.90 -15.87 13.96
CA LEU A 145 16.13 -14.83 12.96
C LEU A 145 17.57 -14.32 12.95
N GLN A 146 18.31 -14.48 14.05
CA GLN A 146 19.68 -13.97 14.23
C GLN A 146 19.78 -12.44 14.10
N GLN A 147 18.68 -11.75 14.43
CA GLN A 147 18.57 -10.30 14.49
C GLN A 147 17.50 -9.89 15.49
N PRO A 148 17.54 -8.66 16.04
CA PRO A 148 16.51 -8.17 16.93
C PRO A 148 15.14 -8.08 16.25
N ILE A 149 14.07 -8.42 16.96
CA ILE A 149 12.70 -8.16 16.47
C ILE A 149 12.35 -6.69 16.65
N LYS A 150 11.54 -6.14 15.74
CA LYS A 150 11.00 -4.78 15.90
C LYS A 150 9.54 -4.72 16.32
N ILE A 151 8.78 -5.79 16.04
CA ILE A 151 7.32 -5.81 16.17
C ILE A 151 6.88 -7.00 17.01
N PHE A 152 6.04 -6.73 18.01
CA PHE A 152 5.30 -7.74 18.77
C PHE A 152 3.79 -7.59 18.53
N ALA A 153 3.07 -8.70 18.48
CA ALA A 153 1.62 -8.72 18.41
C ALA A 153 1.02 -9.75 19.38
N SER A 154 -0.24 -9.55 19.76
CA SER A 154 -1.05 -10.60 20.38
C SER A 154 -2.31 -10.87 19.57
N LYS A 155 -3.07 -11.90 19.95
CA LYS A 155 -4.33 -12.26 19.28
C LYS A 155 -5.24 -11.04 19.10
N TYR A 156 -5.84 -10.92 17.91
CA TYR A 156 -6.69 -9.79 17.51
C TYR A 156 -6.00 -8.41 17.47
N PHE A 157 -4.67 -8.38 17.49
CA PHE A 157 -3.88 -7.16 17.70
C PHE A 157 -4.25 -6.45 19.01
N ALA A 158 -4.57 -7.26 20.02
CA ALA A 158 -4.87 -6.77 21.36
C ALA A 158 -3.59 -6.23 22.01
N TYR A 159 -3.73 -5.09 22.67
CA TYR A 159 -2.70 -4.47 23.48
C TYR A 159 -3.39 -3.69 24.60
N ASP A 160 -2.68 -3.45 25.69
CA ASP A 160 -3.05 -2.47 26.71
C ASP A 160 -1.79 -1.77 27.27
N GLU A 161 -1.94 -0.98 28.32
CA GLU A 161 -0.83 -0.26 28.94
C GLU A 161 0.28 -1.19 29.44
N ASN A 162 -0.10 -2.38 29.95
CA ASN A 162 0.88 -3.37 30.39
C ASN A 162 1.69 -3.90 29.21
N THR A 163 1.09 -3.99 28.01
CA THR A 163 1.80 -4.40 26.80
C THR A 163 2.89 -3.40 26.43
N LEU A 164 2.61 -2.11 26.49
CA LEU A 164 3.58 -1.05 26.21
C LEU A 164 4.70 -1.02 27.24
N LYS A 165 4.34 -1.12 28.53
CA LYS A 165 5.32 -1.20 29.61
C LYS A 165 6.23 -2.41 29.48
N ALA A 166 5.70 -3.56 29.04
CA ALA A 166 6.49 -4.76 28.80
C ALA A 166 7.37 -4.62 27.55
N ALA A 167 6.84 -4.06 26.47
CA ALA A 167 7.61 -3.75 25.25
C ALA A 167 8.80 -2.84 25.55
N ASP A 168 8.61 -1.76 26.30
CA ASP A 168 9.67 -0.86 26.75
C ASP A 168 10.75 -1.59 27.54
N ALA A 169 10.35 -2.37 28.54
CA ALA A 169 11.27 -3.12 29.38
C ALA A 169 12.09 -4.14 28.58
N LEU A 170 11.55 -4.66 27.48
CA LEU A 170 12.19 -5.60 26.58
C LEU A 170 12.88 -4.93 25.39
N GLY A 171 12.77 -3.62 25.22
CA GLY A 171 13.32 -2.88 24.09
C GLY A 171 12.67 -3.22 22.75
N ILE A 172 11.38 -3.59 22.74
CA ILE A 172 10.60 -3.86 21.52
C ILE A 172 10.01 -2.52 21.02
N PRO A 173 10.41 -2.04 19.83
CA PRO A 173 10.03 -0.71 19.35
C PRO A 173 8.54 -0.54 18.99
N TYR A 174 7.88 -1.59 18.53
CA TYR A 174 6.50 -1.53 18.07
C TYR A 174 5.64 -2.66 18.61
N VAL A 175 4.40 -2.33 18.94
CA VAL A 175 3.32 -3.29 19.21
C VAL A 175 2.24 -3.12 18.13
N LEU A 176 1.77 -4.21 17.54
CA LEU A 176 0.61 -4.13 16.64
C LEU A 176 -0.66 -3.88 17.45
N GLY A 177 -1.40 -2.85 17.05
CA GLY A 177 -2.67 -2.48 17.63
C GLY A 177 -3.81 -2.59 16.62
N ARG A 178 -4.97 -3.04 17.10
CA ARG A 178 -6.21 -3.01 16.33
C ARG A 178 -6.57 -1.56 15.97
N GLY A 179 -6.88 -1.31 14.69
CA GLY A 179 -7.26 0.02 14.22
C GLY A 179 -8.61 0.52 14.71
N SER A 180 -8.90 1.77 14.42
CA SER A 180 -10.22 2.40 14.62
C SER A 180 -10.85 2.94 13.33
N GLY A 181 -10.17 2.77 12.19
CA GLY A 181 -10.62 3.21 10.87
C GLY A 181 -9.67 2.76 9.76
N ILE A 182 -9.94 3.17 8.53
CA ILE A 182 -9.16 2.72 7.37
C ILE A 182 -7.71 3.23 7.37
N GLU A 183 -7.49 4.42 7.93
CA GLU A 183 -6.16 5.02 8.09
C GLU A 183 -5.32 4.18 9.05
N ALA A 184 -4.15 3.72 8.60
CA ALA A 184 -3.15 3.12 9.46
C ALA A 184 -2.30 4.21 10.11
N LEU A 185 -1.98 4.08 11.40
CA LEU A 185 -1.31 5.13 12.16
C LEU A 185 -0.22 4.56 13.06
N ILE A 186 0.80 5.37 13.35
CA ILE A 186 1.74 5.08 14.44
C ILE A 186 1.41 6.00 15.61
N TYR A 187 0.87 5.46 16.70
CA TYR A 187 0.76 6.22 17.95
C TYR A 187 2.07 6.15 18.73
N THR A 188 2.52 7.30 19.23
CA THR A 188 3.68 7.42 20.12
C THR A 188 3.18 7.90 21.49
N PRO A 189 2.83 6.98 22.40
CA PRO A 189 2.46 7.30 23.77
C PRO A 189 3.53 8.20 24.42
N GLN A 190 3.13 9.18 25.23
CA GLN A 190 4.10 10.08 25.88
C GLN A 190 4.84 9.40 27.03
N GLU A 191 4.23 8.37 27.62
CA GLU A 191 4.72 7.64 28.78
C GLU A 191 5.69 6.50 28.43
N TYR A 192 5.70 6.07 27.16
CA TYR A 192 6.39 4.86 26.70
C TYR A 192 7.21 5.12 25.44
N GLN A 193 8.30 4.36 25.26
CA GLN A 193 9.12 4.42 24.05
C GLN A 193 8.58 3.52 22.92
N ALA A 194 7.89 2.44 23.30
CA ALA A 194 7.21 1.54 22.41
C ALA A 194 6.03 2.26 21.76
N ARG A 195 5.93 2.11 20.44
CA ARG A 195 4.91 2.72 19.62
C ARG A 195 3.83 1.71 19.26
N ILE A 196 2.62 2.19 19.03
CA ILE A 196 1.52 1.33 18.58
C ILE A 196 1.38 1.51 17.08
N LEU A 197 1.61 0.43 16.32
CA LEU A 197 1.28 0.37 14.90
C LEU A 197 -0.19 -0.04 14.78
N SER A 198 -1.05 0.93 14.55
CA SER A 198 -2.49 0.75 14.39
C SER A 198 -2.79 0.33 12.95
N VAL A 199 -3.27 -0.90 12.75
CA VAL A 199 -3.54 -1.45 11.41
C VAL A 199 -4.85 -0.91 10.84
N SER A 200 -4.98 -0.83 9.51
CA SER A 200 -6.24 -0.44 8.85
C SER A 200 -7.40 -1.36 9.25
N ASN A 201 -8.53 -0.75 9.60
CA ASN A 201 -9.71 -1.43 10.15
C ASN A 201 -10.99 -0.97 9.44
N LEU A 202 -11.92 -1.90 9.26
CA LEU A 202 -13.24 -1.66 8.66
C LEU A 202 -14.35 -1.91 9.69
N VAL A 203 -15.46 -1.18 9.55
CA VAL A 203 -16.68 -1.40 10.31
C VAL A 203 -17.68 -2.16 9.42
N PHE A 204 -18.02 -3.39 9.78
CA PHE A 204 -18.90 -4.28 9.04
C PHE A 204 -20.34 -4.25 9.58
N GLY A 205 -20.94 -3.06 9.68
CA GLY A 205 -22.32 -2.90 10.17
C GLY A 205 -22.59 -3.64 11.49
N GLU A 206 -23.60 -4.51 11.51
CA GLU A 206 -23.96 -5.31 12.69
C GLU A 206 -22.91 -6.39 13.05
N MET A 207 -22.02 -6.75 12.13
CA MET A 207 -20.99 -7.79 12.32
C MET A 207 -19.72 -7.27 13.02
N GLY A 208 -19.73 -6.01 13.47
CA GLY A 208 -18.64 -5.38 14.20
C GLY A 208 -17.48 -4.94 13.31
N SER A 209 -16.34 -4.65 13.92
CA SER A 209 -15.12 -4.22 13.22
C SER A 209 -14.15 -5.37 12.93
N GLY A 210 -13.14 -5.13 12.08
CA GLY A 210 -12.04 -6.04 11.82
C GLY A 210 -11.05 -5.46 10.81
N SER A 211 -9.79 -5.88 10.88
CA SER A 211 -8.75 -5.42 9.95
C SER A 211 -9.19 -5.55 8.49
N LEU A 212 -8.69 -4.67 7.63
CA LEU A 212 -8.82 -4.80 6.18
C LEU A 212 -8.06 -6.09 5.75
N CYS A 213 -8.78 -7.21 5.75
CA CYS A 213 -8.20 -8.54 5.79
C CYS A 213 -9.13 -9.59 5.19
N ASP A 214 -8.58 -10.46 4.32
CA ASP A 214 -9.29 -11.61 3.77
C ASP A 214 -10.05 -12.44 4.81
N VAL A 215 -9.37 -12.93 5.85
CA VAL A 215 -9.97 -13.82 6.87
C VAL A 215 -11.09 -13.15 7.64
N SER A 216 -10.97 -11.84 7.92
CA SER A 216 -12.04 -11.10 8.59
C SER A 216 -13.33 -11.14 7.76
N LEU A 217 -13.23 -10.92 6.45
CA LEU A 217 -14.38 -10.98 5.54
C LEU A 217 -14.86 -12.42 5.33
N TYR A 218 -13.94 -13.34 5.04
CA TYR A 218 -14.22 -14.75 4.82
C TYR A 218 -15.00 -15.37 5.98
N GLN A 219 -14.55 -15.16 7.22
CA GLN A 219 -15.20 -15.72 8.41
C GLN A 219 -16.60 -15.15 8.65
N ARG A 220 -16.97 -14.03 8.01
CA ARG A 220 -18.31 -13.43 8.07
C ARG A 220 -19.21 -13.83 6.89
N GLY A 221 -18.72 -14.67 5.99
CA GLY A 221 -19.47 -15.12 4.84
C GLY A 221 -19.45 -14.16 3.66
N SER A 222 -18.56 -13.17 3.67
CA SER A 222 -18.31 -12.33 2.49
C SER A 222 -17.65 -13.14 1.37
N LEU A 223 -17.92 -12.73 0.14
CA LEU A 223 -17.32 -13.27 -1.07
C LEU A 223 -16.10 -12.43 -1.49
N THR A 224 -15.36 -12.93 -2.48
CA THR A 224 -14.18 -12.25 -3.03
C THR A 224 -14.54 -10.95 -3.74
N GLU A 225 -15.74 -10.85 -4.32
CA GLU A 225 -16.25 -9.62 -4.92
C GLU A 225 -16.48 -8.54 -3.86
N ASP A 226 -17.01 -8.92 -2.69
CA ASP A 226 -17.19 -8.01 -1.55
C ASP A 226 -15.83 -7.48 -1.07
N PHE A 227 -14.82 -8.36 -1.01
CA PHE A 227 -13.47 -7.96 -0.63
C PHE A 227 -12.84 -7.01 -1.65
N ALA A 228 -12.97 -7.30 -2.95
CA ALA A 228 -12.48 -6.43 -4.01
C ALA A 228 -13.14 -5.05 -3.98
N GLN A 229 -14.46 -5.01 -3.78
CA GLN A 229 -15.21 -3.77 -3.65
C GLN A 229 -14.74 -2.97 -2.41
N LEU A 230 -14.66 -3.61 -1.24
CA LEU A 230 -14.24 -2.95 -0.01
C LEU A 230 -12.80 -2.42 -0.09
N LEU A 231 -11.90 -3.15 -0.75
CA LEU A 231 -10.54 -2.69 -0.97
C LEU A 231 -10.49 -1.48 -1.92
N GLN A 232 -11.30 -1.47 -2.98
CA GLN A 232 -11.41 -0.32 -3.87
C GLN A 232 -12.01 0.89 -3.15
N GLU A 233 -13.11 0.72 -2.40
CA GLU A 233 -13.73 1.78 -1.59
C GLU A 233 -12.76 2.34 -0.54
N SER A 234 -11.93 1.48 0.04
CA SER A 234 -10.85 1.87 0.97
C SER A 234 -9.80 2.74 0.28
N CYS A 235 -9.40 2.39 -0.94
CA CYS A 235 -8.47 3.20 -1.73
C CYS A 235 -9.11 4.53 -2.18
N ASP A 236 -10.41 4.53 -2.48
CA ASP A 236 -11.16 5.73 -2.89
C ASP A 236 -11.33 6.74 -1.75
N GLN A 237 -11.29 6.28 -0.49
CA GLN A 237 -11.20 7.16 0.68
C GLN A 237 -9.84 7.88 0.78
N ARG A 238 -8.83 7.40 0.05
CA ARG A 238 -7.48 7.96 -0.03
C ARG A 238 -6.82 8.19 1.34
N PRO A 239 -6.73 7.15 2.19
CA PRO A 239 -5.94 7.26 3.40
C PRO A 239 -4.49 7.65 3.06
N GLN A 240 -3.80 8.33 3.97
CA GLN A 240 -2.39 8.63 3.77
C GLN A 240 -1.57 7.34 3.84
N ASP A 241 -1.92 6.48 4.79
CA ASP A 241 -1.24 5.26 5.17
C ASP A 241 -2.24 4.10 5.26
N MET A 242 -1.85 2.93 4.74
CA MET A 242 -2.69 1.73 4.76
C MET A 242 -1.88 0.48 5.07
N VAL A 243 -2.41 -0.36 5.95
CA VAL A 243 -1.91 -1.72 6.21
C VAL A 243 -2.92 -2.71 5.67
N LEU A 244 -2.59 -3.39 4.58
CA LEU A 244 -3.42 -4.45 4.03
C LEU A 244 -2.98 -5.79 4.61
N VAL A 245 -3.89 -6.49 5.28
CA VAL A 245 -3.59 -7.74 5.96
C VAL A 245 -4.03 -8.92 5.10
N SER A 246 -3.20 -9.96 4.99
CA SER A 246 -3.59 -11.23 4.40
C SER A 246 -3.20 -12.38 5.30
N HIS A 247 -4.10 -13.32 5.53
CA HIS A 247 -3.69 -14.65 5.99
C HIS A 247 -3.28 -15.49 4.80
N VAL A 248 -2.03 -15.96 4.81
CA VAL A 248 -1.41 -16.53 3.61
C VAL A 248 -2.04 -17.85 3.19
N TYR A 249 -2.63 -18.62 4.11
CA TYR A 249 -3.41 -19.81 3.77
C TYR A 249 -4.69 -19.53 2.98
N ILE A 250 -5.18 -18.28 2.93
CA ILE A 250 -6.27 -17.85 2.02
C ILE A 250 -5.68 -17.02 0.89
N GLY A 251 -5.19 -15.84 1.24
CA GLY A 251 -4.76 -14.83 0.28
C GLY A 251 -3.44 -15.14 -0.42
N GLY A 252 -2.79 -16.26 -0.14
CA GLY A 252 -1.62 -16.77 -0.88
C GLY A 252 -1.84 -18.13 -1.54
N THR A 253 -3.04 -18.73 -1.43
CA THR A 253 -3.28 -20.10 -1.94
C THR A 253 -4.61 -20.27 -2.67
N ARG A 254 -5.64 -19.47 -2.39
CA ARG A 254 -6.97 -19.56 -3.01
C ARG A 254 -7.06 -18.57 -4.17
N LEU A 255 -7.40 -19.08 -5.36
CA LEU A 255 -7.30 -18.37 -6.64
C LEU A 255 -8.07 -17.04 -6.62
N ASP A 256 -9.35 -17.07 -6.25
CA ASP A 256 -10.20 -15.88 -6.31
C ASP A 256 -9.77 -14.81 -5.28
N TRP A 257 -9.31 -15.23 -4.10
CA TRP A 257 -8.75 -14.32 -3.10
C TRP A 257 -7.42 -13.73 -3.54
N TRP A 258 -6.52 -14.55 -4.10
CA TRP A 258 -5.26 -14.08 -4.68
C TRP A 258 -5.48 -13.04 -5.77
N ASN A 259 -6.48 -13.23 -6.63
CA ASN A 259 -6.78 -12.30 -7.72
C ASN A 259 -7.10 -10.89 -7.21
N VAL A 260 -7.70 -10.74 -6.02
CA VAL A 260 -7.94 -9.43 -5.40
C VAL A 260 -6.63 -8.76 -5.00
N TYR A 261 -5.73 -9.51 -4.34
CA TYR A 261 -4.41 -9.00 -3.97
C TYR A 261 -3.54 -8.67 -5.18
N GLU A 262 -3.53 -9.53 -6.19
CA GLU A 262 -2.78 -9.30 -7.42
C GLU A 262 -3.23 -8.01 -8.13
N GLN A 263 -4.54 -7.74 -8.16
CA GLN A 263 -5.08 -6.48 -8.67
C GLN A 263 -4.60 -5.28 -7.85
N ALA A 264 -4.62 -5.38 -6.51
CA ALA A 264 -4.14 -4.33 -5.63
C ALA A 264 -2.62 -4.05 -5.80
N LEU A 265 -1.81 -5.10 -5.94
CA LEU A 265 -0.37 -5.02 -6.18
C LEU A 265 -0.01 -4.44 -7.56
N ASN A 266 -0.92 -4.57 -8.54
CA ASN A 266 -0.76 -4.03 -9.89
C ASN A 266 -1.35 -2.61 -10.03
N SER A 267 -2.14 -2.16 -9.06
CA SER A 267 -2.68 -0.81 -8.99
C SER A 267 -1.57 0.21 -8.73
N ARG A 268 -1.76 1.43 -9.22
CA ARG A 268 -0.89 2.59 -8.90
C ARG A 268 -1.46 3.47 -7.79
N GLN A 269 -2.58 3.05 -7.18
CA GLN A 269 -3.23 3.79 -6.10
C GLN A 269 -2.43 3.71 -4.79
N VAL A 270 -1.67 2.63 -4.61
CA VAL A 270 -0.87 2.34 -3.41
C VAL A 270 0.58 2.19 -3.83
N ASP A 271 1.46 2.80 -3.06
CA ASP A 271 2.91 2.61 -3.14
C ASP A 271 3.31 1.64 -2.02
N TRP A 272 3.60 0.39 -2.39
CA TRP A 272 3.87 -0.69 -1.45
C TRP A 272 5.33 -0.64 -0.98
N GLN A 273 5.52 -0.42 0.32
CA GLN A 273 6.81 -0.15 0.94
C GLN A 273 7.30 -1.31 1.83
N SER A 274 8.60 -1.34 2.10
CA SER A 274 9.13 -2.11 3.24
C SER A 274 8.71 -1.49 4.58
N PHE A 275 8.81 -2.25 5.67
CA PHE A 275 8.46 -1.75 7.00
C PHE A 275 9.23 -0.49 7.40
N ASP A 276 10.55 -0.49 7.25
CA ASP A 276 11.36 0.65 7.64
C ASP A 276 11.05 1.90 6.79
N GLN A 277 10.76 1.73 5.50
CA GLN A 277 10.34 2.83 4.62
C GLN A 277 8.96 3.35 5.04
N TRP A 278 7.97 2.45 5.14
CA TRP A 278 6.61 2.79 5.52
C TRP A 278 6.59 3.52 6.87
N ALA A 279 7.24 2.97 7.90
CA ALA A 279 7.23 3.52 9.25
C ALA A 279 7.99 4.85 9.37
N SER A 280 8.92 5.15 8.45
CA SER A 280 9.64 6.43 8.41
C SER A 280 8.80 7.59 7.85
N THR A 281 7.76 7.28 7.09
CA THR A 281 6.86 8.26 6.45
C THR A 281 5.44 8.23 6.95
N ALA A 282 5.07 7.17 7.67
CA ALA A 282 3.73 6.98 8.21
C ALA A 282 3.35 8.11 9.17
N GLN A 283 2.08 8.51 9.12
CA GLN A 283 1.53 9.48 10.03
C GLN A 283 1.70 9.00 11.47
N THR A 284 2.44 9.82 12.23
CA THR A 284 2.72 9.56 13.63
C THR A 284 1.98 10.57 14.50
N ILE A 285 1.25 10.09 15.49
CA ILE A 285 0.49 10.92 16.43
C ILE A 285 1.03 10.68 17.84
N SER A 286 1.49 11.73 18.51
CA SER A 286 1.91 11.64 19.91
C SER A 286 0.80 12.13 20.84
N LEU A 287 0.38 11.26 21.76
CA LEU A 287 -0.71 11.49 22.72
C LEU A 287 -0.36 10.81 24.05
N PRO A 288 -0.91 11.27 25.18
CA PRO A 288 -0.96 10.44 26.40
C PRO A 288 -1.62 9.10 26.09
N TYR A 289 -1.13 7.99 26.66
CA TYR A 289 -1.69 6.65 26.40
C TYR A 289 -3.22 6.61 26.61
N ALA A 290 -3.71 7.28 27.65
CA ALA A 290 -5.13 7.32 27.98
C ALA A 290 -6.02 7.99 26.90
N GLU A 291 -5.44 8.74 25.95
CA GLU A 291 -6.14 9.38 24.84
C GLU A 291 -6.03 8.60 23.53
N ILE A 292 -5.21 7.55 23.47
CA ILE A 292 -5.06 6.72 22.28
C ILE A 292 -6.31 5.85 22.12
N PRO A 293 -6.93 5.80 20.92
CA PRO A 293 -8.11 4.97 20.69
C PRO A 293 -7.85 3.50 21.03
N PHE A 294 -8.66 2.98 21.94
CA PHE A 294 -8.64 1.60 22.39
C PHE A 294 -9.81 0.84 21.77
N ASN A 295 -9.53 -0.26 21.07
CA ASN A 295 -10.54 -1.09 20.43
C ASN A 295 -10.43 -2.53 20.93
N ASP A 296 -11.38 -2.95 21.77
CA ASP A 296 -11.53 -4.30 22.33
C ASP A 296 -12.73 -5.07 21.73
N GLU A 297 -13.38 -4.52 20.71
CA GLU A 297 -14.57 -5.12 20.13
C GLU A 297 -14.21 -6.35 19.27
N VAL A 298 -14.70 -7.52 19.68
CA VAL A 298 -14.65 -8.77 18.89
C VAL A 298 -16.06 -9.37 18.83
N LYS A 299 -16.74 -9.19 17.69
CA LYS A 299 -18.12 -9.69 17.46
C LYS A 299 -18.21 -10.97 16.63
N TYR A 300 -17.08 -11.46 16.12
CA TYR A 300 -17.00 -12.62 15.22
C TYR A 300 -16.29 -13.79 15.89
N VAL A 301 -16.90 -14.33 16.93
CA VAL A 301 -16.35 -15.50 17.65
C VAL A 301 -16.67 -16.81 16.93
N ASP A 302 -17.77 -16.86 16.17
CA ASP A 302 -18.19 -18.04 15.42
C ASP A 302 -18.09 -17.79 13.90
N PRO A 303 -17.13 -18.42 13.19
CA PRO A 303 -16.98 -18.24 11.76
C PRO A 303 -18.17 -18.85 11.00
N LYS A 304 -18.66 -18.11 10.01
CA LYS A 304 -19.77 -18.48 9.12
C LYS A 304 -19.42 -18.21 7.66
N PRO A 305 -18.38 -18.86 7.12
CA PRO A 305 -18.00 -18.66 5.73
C PRO A 305 -19.11 -19.13 4.79
N ALA A 306 -19.29 -18.43 3.67
CA ALA A 306 -20.25 -18.81 2.63
C ALA A 306 -19.83 -20.09 1.88
N MET A 307 -18.53 -20.38 1.86
CA MET A 307 -17.92 -21.56 1.25
C MET A 307 -16.82 -22.11 2.17
N PRO A 308 -16.76 -23.43 2.46
CA PRO A 308 -15.64 -24.04 3.15
C PRO A 308 -14.31 -23.81 2.42
N LEU A 309 -13.22 -23.70 3.17
CA LEU A 309 -11.89 -23.39 2.63
C LEU A 309 -11.38 -24.48 1.66
N GLU A 310 -11.80 -25.73 1.87
CA GLU A 310 -11.43 -26.91 1.08
C GLU A 310 -12.16 -26.96 -0.27
N GLU A 311 -13.30 -26.28 -0.39
CA GLU A 311 -14.08 -26.20 -1.62
C GLU A 311 -13.61 -25.08 -2.54
N MET A 312 -12.81 -24.14 -2.01
CA MET A 312 -12.24 -23.04 -2.79
C MET A 312 -11.18 -23.51 -3.77
N GLU A 313 -11.18 -22.92 -4.96
CA GLU A 313 -10.18 -23.23 -5.98
C GLU A 313 -8.78 -22.82 -5.51
N LEU A 314 -7.86 -23.79 -5.48
CA LEU A 314 -6.44 -23.53 -5.26
C LEU A 314 -5.82 -22.83 -6.47
N LEU A 315 -4.76 -22.06 -6.23
CA LEU A 315 -3.87 -21.57 -7.27
C LEU A 315 -3.39 -22.74 -8.18
N PRO A 316 -3.32 -22.56 -9.50
CA PRO A 316 -2.97 -23.63 -10.44
C PRO A 316 -1.65 -24.35 -10.12
N GLU A 317 -0.65 -23.63 -9.61
CA GLU A 317 0.64 -24.14 -9.18
C GLU A 317 0.56 -25.06 -7.95
N LEU A 318 -0.47 -24.92 -7.12
CA LEU A 318 -0.68 -25.72 -5.90
C LEU A 318 -1.52 -26.97 -6.15
N LYS A 319 -2.22 -27.07 -7.30
CA LYS A 319 -3.04 -28.24 -7.67
C LYS A 319 -2.21 -29.49 -8.03
N LYS A 320 -0.88 -29.37 -8.11
CA LYS A 320 0.02 -30.39 -8.67
C LYS A 320 0.83 -31.19 -7.66
N ASN A 321 0.57 -31.02 -6.36
CA ASN A 321 1.27 -31.76 -5.31
C ASN A 321 0.38 -32.83 -4.69
#